data_AF-A0A972G7G8-F1
#
_entry.id   AF-A0A972G7G8-F1
#
_cell.length_a   1.000
_cell.length_b   1.000
_cell.length_c   1.000
_cell.angle_alpha   90.00
_cell.angle_beta   90.00
_cell.angle_gamma   90.00
#
_symmetry.space_group_name_H-M   'P 1'
#
loop_
_entity.id
_entity.type
_entity.pdbx_description
1 polymer ?
#
loop_
_entity_poly.entity_id
_entity_poly.type
_entity_poly.pdbx_seq_one_letter_code
_entity_poly.pdbx_strand_id
1 'polypeptide(L)'
;MIITLNGADGSGKSTIINAVAEVTDNRFVHFHSRPGNLAPKSNTEKQRRYVDRPGEVPKRKVYLQVAKIGLFLAEFYSFAIWHKLMAGPTVVILERSLADVYVHPDRYGLDHWLVERLRGLLRDWYADLNIVLTGDAETMANRKQELPASEIDALNRRYAAALARAKEKVLTIDTTRDSVNQSQARIASRIGQITSCHTGL
;
A
#
# COMPACT_ATOMS: atom_id res chain seq x y z
N MET A 1 5.67 3.82 -14.16
CA MET A 1 4.45 4.11 -13.38
C MET A 1 4.52 3.38 -12.05
N ILE A 2 4.12 3.99 -10.93
CA ILE A 2 4.07 3.39 -9.60
C ILE A 2 2.62 3.28 -9.14
N ILE A 3 2.17 2.06 -8.86
CA ILE A 3 0.84 1.74 -8.34
C ILE A 3 1.01 1.18 -6.93
N THR A 4 0.28 1.72 -5.96
CA THR A 4 0.17 1.11 -4.63
C THR A 4 -1.12 0.32 -4.52
N LEU A 5 -1.08 -0.81 -3.82
CA LEU A 5 -2.25 -1.64 -3.55
C LEU A 5 -2.44 -1.74 -2.05
N ASN A 6 -3.59 -1.27 -1.57
CA ASN A 6 -3.89 -1.14 -0.15
C ASN A 6 -5.22 -1.81 0.16
N GLY A 7 -5.38 -2.34 1.36
CA GLY A 7 -6.61 -3.00 1.80
C GLY A 7 -6.32 -4.06 2.85
N ALA A 8 -7.36 -4.48 3.56
CA ALA A 8 -7.27 -5.53 4.57
C ALA A 8 -6.72 -6.85 3.98
N ASP A 9 -6.19 -7.72 4.83
CA ASP A 9 -5.84 -9.07 4.39
C ASP A 9 -7.11 -9.83 3.99
N GLY A 10 -6.99 -10.66 2.95
CA GLY A 10 -8.14 -11.28 2.30
C GLY A 10 -8.97 -10.38 1.36
N SER A 11 -8.64 -9.10 1.20
CA SER A 11 -9.41 -8.17 0.34
C SER A 11 -9.35 -8.44 -1.18
N GLY A 12 -8.57 -9.42 -1.65
CA GLY A 12 -8.43 -9.74 -3.07
C GLY A 12 -7.20 -9.12 -3.74
N LYS A 13 -6.19 -8.71 -2.96
CA LYS A 13 -4.94 -8.09 -3.46
C LYS A 13 -4.28 -8.92 -4.58
N SER A 14 -4.13 -10.22 -4.40
CA SER A 14 -3.55 -11.12 -5.41
C SER A 14 -4.36 -11.17 -6.71
N THR A 15 -5.70 -11.16 -6.60
CA THR A 15 -6.60 -11.10 -7.77
C THR A 15 -6.40 -9.80 -8.55
N ILE A 16 -6.20 -8.69 -7.86
CA ILE A 16 -5.99 -7.38 -8.48
C ILE A 16 -4.59 -7.26 -9.08
N ILE A 17 -3.58 -7.89 -8.49
CA ILE A 17 -2.25 -7.98 -9.09
C ILE A 17 -2.32 -8.74 -10.44
N ASN A 18 -3.05 -9.85 -10.49
CA ASN A 18 -3.25 -10.59 -11.75
C ASN A 18 -4.03 -9.77 -12.78
N ALA A 19 -5.04 -9.02 -12.35
CA ALA A 19 -5.75 -8.06 -13.20
C ALA A 19 -4.82 -7.01 -13.81
N VAL A 20 -3.92 -6.43 -13.00
CA VAL A 20 -2.92 -5.47 -13.51
C VAL A 20 -1.92 -6.15 -14.44
N ALA A 21 -1.51 -7.39 -14.16
CA ALA A 21 -0.62 -8.18 -15.01
C ALA A 21 -1.21 -8.33 -16.43
N GLU A 22 -2.48 -8.69 -16.54
CA GLU A 22 -3.18 -8.82 -17.82
C GLU A 22 -3.26 -7.48 -18.56
N VAL A 23 -3.64 -6.40 -17.87
CA VAL A 23 -3.78 -5.06 -18.47
C VAL A 23 -2.44 -4.50 -18.96
N THR A 24 -1.34 -4.88 -18.32
CA THR A 24 0.00 -4.38 -18.62
C THR A 24 0.80 -5.30 -19.55
N ASP A 25 0.19 -6.39 -20.05
CA ASP A 25 0.86 -7.43 -20.83
C ASP A 25 2.10 -7.98 -20.12
N ASN A 26 1.97 -8.26 -18.81
CA ASN A 26 3.02 -8.71 -17.91
C ASN A 26 4.25 -7.78 -17.79
N ARG A 27 4.19 -6.54 -18.29
CA ARG A 27 5.27 -5.55 -18.16
C ARG A 27 5.17 -4.79 -16.82
N PHE A 28 5.19 -5.55 -15.74
CA PHE A 28 5.18 -5.01 -14.39
C PHE A 28 6.19 -5.71 -13.47
N VAL A 29 6.61 -5.00 -12.43
CA VAL A 29 7.37 -5.56 -11.31
C VAL A 29 6.55 -5.42 -10.05
N HIS A 30 6.37 -6.54 -9.35
CA HIS A 30 5.67 -6.57 -8.08
C HIS A 30 6.66 -6.55 -6.91
N PHE A 31 6.54 -5.54 -6.05
CA PHE A 31 7.27 -5.49 -4.78
C PHE A 31 6.29 -5.54 -3.62
N HIS A 32 6.52 -6.52 -2.75
CA HIS A 32 5.97 -6.49 -1.42
C HIS A 32 6.84 -5.55 -0.57
N SER A 33 6.52 -4.25 -0.56
CA SER A 33 7.34 -3.27 0.15
C SER A 33 7.43 -3.62 1.64
N ARG A 34 8.64 -3.89 2.10
CA ARG A 34 8.94 -4.16 3.51
C ARG A 34 9.93 -3.10 3.97
N PRO A 35 9.55 -2.27 4.94
CA PRO A 35 10.45 -1.25 5.44
C PRO A 35 11.67 -1.87 6.15
N GLY A 36 12.88 -1.38 5.86
CA GLY A 36 14.13 -1.88 6.43
C GLY A 36 15.02 -2.69 5.47
N ASN A 37 14.83 -2.58 4.16
CA ASN A 37 15.74 -3.18 3.17
C ASN A 37 17.17 -2.57 3.24
N LEU A 38 17.32 -1.35 3.75
CA LEU A 38 18.60 -0.66 3.94
C LEU A 38 19.20 -0.81 5.35
N ALA A 39 18.49 -1.41 6.31
CA ALA A 39 19.07 -1.69 7.62
C ALA A 39 20.01 -2.91 7.53
N PRO A 40 21.18 -2.89 8.20
CA PRO A 40 22.10 -4.03 8.16
C PRO A 40 21.37 -5.30 8.63
N LYS A 41 21.33 -6.30 7.74
CA LYS A 41 20.62 -7.58 7.88
C LYS A 41 21.22 -8.42 9.03
N SER A 42 20.94 -8.05 10.28
CA SER A 42 21.44 -8.81 11.44
C SER A 42 20.44 -9.81 12.00
N ASN A 43 19.19 -9.86 11.52
CA ASN A 43 18.21 -10.85 11.98
C ASN A 43 16.98 -10.99 11.06
N THR A 44 17.19 -11.59 9.89
CA THR A 44 16.17 -11.79 8.85
C THR A 44 14.95 -12.57 9.34
N GLU A 45 15.10 -13.48 10.30
CA GLU A 45 13.98 -14.29 10.84
C GLU A 45 13.09 -13.53 11.82
N LYS A 46 13.66 -12.69 12.68
CA LYS A 46 12.87 -11.91 13.66
C LYS A 46 12.07 -10.82 12.94
N GLN A 47 12.67 -10.13 11.97
CA GLN A 47 11.95 -9.14 11.15
C GLN A 47 10.83 -9.77 10.32
N ARG A 48 10.99 -11.01 9.81
CA ARG A 48 9.91 -11.72 9.12
C ARG A 48 8.73 -12.01 10.05
N ARG A 49 8.98 -12.54 11.25
CA ARG A 49 7.93 -12.86 12.25
C ARG A 49 7.08 -11.65 12.65
N TYR A 50 7.71 -10.50 12.86
CA TYR A 50 7.02 -9.29 13.33
C TYR A 50 6.09 -8.63 12.30
N VAL A 51 6.29 -8.92 11.01
CA VAL A 51 5.54 -8.30 9.91
C VAL A 51 4.26 -9.09 9.61
N ASP A 52 4.26 -10.39 9.90
CA ASP A 52 3.13 -11.29 9.72
C ASP A 52 2.22 -11.32 10.98
N ARG A 53 2.69 -10.78 12.12
CA ARG A 53 1.91 -10.64 13.37
C ARG A 53 1.96 -9.20 13.90
N PRO A 54 0.97 -8.36 13.59
CA PRO A 54 0.93 -6.98 14.09
C PRO A 54 0.93 -6.94 15.62
N GLY A 55 1.68 -6.01 16.21
CA GLY A 55 1.74 -5.80 17.67
C GLY A 55 2.89 -6.51 18.40
N GLU A 56 3.62 -7.42 17.74
CA GLU A 56 4.78 -8.10 18.36
C GLU A 56 6.08 -7.26 18.29
N VAL A 57 6.09 -6.13 17.55
CA VAL A 57 7.26 -5.23 17.51
C VAL A 57 7.29 -4.36 18.76
N PRO A 58 8.33 -4.46 19.62
CA PRO A 58 8.45 -3.59 20.78
C PRO A 58 8.63 -2.13 20.32
N LYS A 59 7.82 -1.25 20.91
CA LYS A 59 7.91 0.19 20.69
C LYS A 59 9.22 0.71 21.26
N ARG A 60 9.94 1.48 20.45
CA ARG A 60 11.22 2.10 20.85
C ARG A 60 11.00 3.48 21.44
N LYS A 61 12.06 4.10 21.98
CA LYS A 61 12.03 5.52 22.37
C LYS A 61 11.61 6.40 21.18
N VAL A 62 10.87 7.48 21.44
CA VAL A 62 10.25 8.34 20.41
C VAL A 62 11.24 8.79 19.33
N TYR A 63 12.46 9.21 19.69
CA TYR A 63 13.47 9.63 18.70
C TYR A 63 13.89 8.50 17.73
N LEU A 64 13.91 7.25 18.19
CA LEU A 64 14.18 6.09 17.33
C LEU A 64 12.99 5.77 16.42
N GLN A 65 11.76 6.01 16.88
CA GLN A 65 10.57 5.88 16.04
C GLN A 65 10.57 6.94 14.94
N VAL A 66 10.90 8.19 15.27
CA VAL A 66 11.06 9.29 14.29
C VAL A 66 12.16 8.95 13.27
N ALA A 67 13.32 8.49 13.73
CA ALA A 67 14.41 8.07 12.83
C ALA A 67 13.97 6.92 11.90
N LYS A 68 13.19 5.97 12.42
CA LYS A 68 12.63 4.86 11.64
C LYS A 68 11.64 5.35 10.57
N ILE A 69 10.76 6.28 10.91
CA ILE A 69 9.86 6.94 9.93
C ILE A 69 10.68 7.68 8.88
N GLY A 70 11.73 8.41 9.27
CA GLY A 70 12.65 9.08 8.35
C GLY A 70 13.33 8.12 7.38
N LEU A 71 13.81 6.96 7.88
CA LEU A 71 14.38 5.91 7.06
C LEU A 71 13.36 5.36 6.06
N PHE A 72 12.10 5.16 6.47
CA PHE A 72 11.04 4.66 5.58
C PHE A 72 10.71 5.65 4.47
N LEU A 73 10.63 6.93 4.80
CA LEU A 73 10.45 7.99 3.81
C LEU A 73 11.64 8.01 2.82
N ALA A 74 12.87 7.95 3.34
CA ALA A 74 14.06 7.92 2.51
C ALA A 74 14.09 6.70 1.58
N GLU A 75 13.79 5.50 2.07
CA GLU A 75 13.69 4.27 1.27
C GLU A 75 12.65 4.40 0.16
N PHE A 76 11.42 4.80 0.51
CA PHE A 76 10.31 4.89 -0.42
C PHE A 76 10.57 5.94 -1.52
N TYR A 77 11.01 7.14 -1.13
CA TYR A 77 11.27 8.22 -2.10
C TYR A 77 12.50 7.95 -2.94
N SER A 78 13.58 7.39 -2.38
CA SER A 78 14.77 7.03 -3.16
C SER A 78 14.43 5.98 -4.21
N PHE A 79 13.64 4.96 -3.84
CA PHE A 79 13.14 3.96 -4.78
C PHE A 79 12.25 4.59 -5.86
N ALA A 80 11.30 5.43 -5.47
CA ALA A 80 10.38 6.05 -6.42
C ALA A 80 11.08 6.99 -7.39
N ILE A 81 12.05 7.79 -6.92
CA ILE A 81 12.87 8.67 -7.75
C ILE A 81 13.73 7.84 -8.70
N TRP A 82 14.45 6.83 -8.17
CA TRP A 82 15.27 5.95 -8.99
C TRP A 82 14.44 5.26 -10.08
N HIS A 83 13.26 4.74 -9.74
CA HIS A 83 12.37 4.09 -10.70
C HIS A 83 11.91 5.05 -11.80
N LYS A 84 11.47 6.26 -11.42
CA LYS A 84 10.99 7.27 -12.38
C LYS A 84 12.10 7.80 -13.30
N LEU A 85 13.34 7.86 -12.82
CA LEU A 85 14.46 8.40 -13.59
C LEU A 85 15.23 7.34 -14.39
N MET A 86 15.32 6.10 -13.91
CA MET A 86 16.30 5.12 -14.40
C MET A 86 15.71 3.80 -14.90
N ALA A 87 14.50 3.42 -14.48
CA ALA A 87 14.00 2.04 -14.67
C ALA A 87 13.11 1.83 -15.90
N GLY A 88 12.96 2.83 -16.77
CA GLY A 88 12.17 2.74 -18.01
C GLY A 88 10.64 2.63 -17.78
N PRO A 89 9.85 2.32 -18.83
CA PRO A 89 8.38 2.42 -18.82
C PRO A 89 7.66 1.28 -18.06
N THR A 90 8.33 0.63 -17.11
CA THR A 90 7.77 -0.52 -16.38
C THR A 90 6.76 -0.07 -15.32
N VAL A 91 5.65 -0.79 -15.19
CA VAL A 91 4.68 -0.60 -14.10
C VAL A 91 5.23 -1.25 -12.84
N VAL A 92 5.25 -0.53 -11.73
CA VAL A 92 5.65 -1.07 -10.42
C VAL A 92 4.42 -1.15 -9.53
N ILE A 93 4.15 -2.33 -8.98
CA ILE A 93 3.09 -2.54 -8.01
C ILE A 93 3.71 -2.69 -6.62
N LEU A 94 3.27 -1.86 -5.67
CA LEU A 94 3.67 -1.89 -4.27
C LEU A 94 2.50 -2.39 -3.41
N GLU A 95 2.57 -3.62 -2.89
CA GLU A 95 1.50 -4.20 -2.05
C GLU A 95 1.44 -3.60 -0.63
N ARG A 96 2.45 -2.80 -0.26
CA ARG A 96 2.47 -1.98 0.96
C ARG A 96 3.12 -0.65 0.64
N SER A 97 2.57 0.43 1.16
CA SER A 97 2.99 1.80 0.86
C SER A 97 3.19 2.59 2.15
N LEU A 98 3.45 3.90 2.06
CA LEU A 98 3.46 4.74 3.26
C LEU A 98 2.08 4.77 3.95
N ALA A 99 1.00 4.53 3.21
CA ALA A 99 -0.32 4.34 3.80
C ALA A 99 -0.36 3.14 4.78
N ASP A 100 0.39 2.07 4.58
CA ASP A 100 0.43 0.93 5.53
C ASP A 100 1.04 1.35 6.88
N VAL A 101 2.04 2.25 6.86
CA VAL A 101 2.64 2.83 8.08
C VAL A 101 1.62 3.64 8.86
N TYR A 102 0.72 4.35 8.15
CA TYR A 102 -0.38 5.09 8.76
C TYR A 102 -1.46 4.17 9.34
N VAL A 103 -1.86 3.13 8.60
CA VAL A 103 -2.97 2.25 8.98
C VAL A 103 -2.57 1.23 10.06
N HIS A 104 -1.32 0.75 10.02
CA HIS A 104 -0.77 -0.24 10.95
C HIS A 104 0.55 0.23 11.62
N PRO A 105 0.55 1.29 12.45
CA PRO A 105 1.75 1.72 13.18
C PRO A 105 2.39 0.62 14.01
N ASP A 106 1.57 -0.25 14.63
CA ASP A 106 2.03 -1.32 15.51
C ASP A 106 2.83 -2.41 14.77
N ARG A 107 2.55 -2.64 13.47
CA ARG A 107 3.36 -3.52 12.59
C ARG A 107 4.81 -3.02 12.49
N TYR A 108 5.03 -1.74 12.74
CA TYR A 108 6.33 -1.09 12.70
C TYR A 108 6.85 -0.70 14.08
N GLY A 109 6.15 -1.05 15.16
CA GLY A 109 6.51 -0.63 16.52
C GLY A 109 6.53 0.90 16.67
N LEU A 110 5.59 1.57 15.99
CA LEU A 110 5.40 3.01 16.03
C LEU A 110 4.17 3.34 16.87
N ASP A 111 4.22 4.49 17.54
CA ASP A 111 3.08 5.02 18.26
C ASP A 111 2.09 5.71 17.33
N HIS A 112 0.81 5.40 17.50
CA HIS A 112 -0.31 5.99 16.74
C HIS A 112 -0.30 7.52 16.80
N TRP A 113 -0.06 8.11 17.97
CA TRP A 113 -0.04 9.58 18.12
C TRP A 113 1.08 10.23 17.29
N LEU A 114 2.24 9.55 17.20
CA LEU A 114 3.38 10.05 16.44
C LEU A 114 3.10 9.98 14.94
N VAL A 115 2.55 8.85 14.49
CA VAL A 115 2.15 8.66 13.10
C VAL A 115 1.07 9.66 12.68
N GLU A 116 0.06 9.92 13.51
CA GLU A 116 -0.95 10.94 13.23
C GLU A 116 -0.33 12.34 13.13
N ARG A 117 0.61 12.68 14.03
CA ARG A 117 1.32 13.97 13.99
C ARG A 117 2.15 14.15 12.72
N LEU A 118 2.69 13.05 12.19
CA LEU A 118 3.53 13.01 10.98
C LEU A 118 2.76 12.61 9.72
N ARG A 119 1.42 12.48 9.78
CA ARG A 119 0.56 12.09 8.66
C ARG A 119 0.77 12.93 7.40
N GLY A 120 1.13 14.20 7.55
CA GLY A 120 1.47 15.07 6.43
C GLY A 120 2.66 14.58 5.58
N LEU A 121 3.64 13.92 6.21
CA LEU A 121 4.86 13.41 5.59
C LEU A 121 4.66 12.01 4.99
N LEU A 122 3.80 11.19 5.60
CA LEU A 122 3.49 9.81 5.20
C LEU A 122 2.52 9.72 4.01
N ARG A 123 2.56 10.70 3.10
CA ARG A 123 1.73 10.69 1.90
C ARG A 123 2.48 9.99 0.77
N ASP A 124 1.78 9.15 0.02
CA ASP A 124 2.32 8.48 -1.17
C ASP A 124 2.41 9.42 -2.38
N TRP A 125 3.14 10.54 -2.25
CA TRP A 125 3.24 11.59 -3.28
C TRP A 125 3.68 11.07 -4.66
N TYR A 126 4.55 10.06 -4.67
CA TYR A 126 5.14 9.51 -5.89
C TYR A 126 4.36 8.35 -6.49
N ALA A 127 3.34 7.84 -5.80
CA ALA A 127 2.39 6.92 -6.43
C ALA A 127 1.66 7.67 -7.55
N ASP A 128 1.56 7.04 -8.71
CA ASP A 128 0.75 7.54 -9.83
C ASP A 128 -0.71 7.08 -9.66
N LEU A 129 -0.91 5.92 -9.02
CA LEU A 129 -2.22 5.38 -8.66
C LEU A 129 -2.15 4.65 -7.31
N ASN A 130 -3.12 4.89 -6.43
CA ASN A 130 -3.34 4.16 -5.19
C ASN A 130 -4.65 3.38 -5.34
N ILE A 131 -4.55 2.07 -5.45
CA ILE A 131 -5.70 1.18 -5.47
C ILE A 131 -6.03 0.80 -4.03
N VAL A 132 -7.27 1.01 -3.62
CA VAL A 132 -7.77 0.65 -2.29
C VAL A 132 -8.86 -0.39 -2.44
N LEU A 133 -8.61 -1.59 -1.92
CA LEU A 133 -9.57 -2.67 -1.87
C LEU A 133 -10.37 -2.56 -0.58
N THR A 134 -11.68 -2.34 -0.74
CA THR A 134 -12.65 -2.23 0.33
C THR A 134 -13.81 -3.18 0.05
N GLY A 135 -14.78 -3.22 0.94
CA GLY A 135 -16.05 -3.90 0.72
C GLY A 135 -16.86 -3.97 1.99
N ASP A 136 -18.02 -4.62 1.89
CA ASP A 136 -18.82 -4.95 3.06
C ASP A 136 -18.02 -5.83 4.03
N ALA A 137 -17.90 -5.37 5.27
CA ALA A 137 -16.99 -5.96 6.24
C ALA A 137 -17.43 -7.36 6.68
N GLU A 138 -18.74 -7.61 6.77
CA GLU A 138 -19.29 -8.94 7.09
C GLU A 138 -19.00 -9.93 5.97
N THR A 139 -19.26 -9.54 4.73
CA THR A 139 -18.96 -10.34 3.54
C THR A 139 -17.46 -10.64 3.43
N MET A 140 -16.60 -9.65 3.69
CA MET A 140 -15.15 -9.84 3.68
C MET A 140 -14.68 -10.77 4.79
N ALA A 141 -15.19 -10.61 6.02
CA ALA A 141 -14.87 -11.47 7.15
C ALA A 141 -15.27 -12.93 6.86
N ASN A 142 -16.44 -13.14 6.26
CA ASN A 142 -16.95 -14.48 5.95
C ASN A 142 -16.14 -15.22 4.88
N ARG A 143 -15.41 -14.52 4.00
CA ARG A 143 -14.63 -15.15 2.91
C ARG A 143 -13.36 -15.87 3.38
N LYS A 144 -12.63 -15.28 4.32
CA LYS A 144 -11.34 -15.81 4.80
C LYS A 144 -11.25 -16.00 6.31
N GLN A 145 -12.15 -15.41 7.09
CA GLN A 145 -12.18 -15.48 8.55
C GLN A 145 -10.85 -15.08 9.25
N GLU A 146 -10.04 -14.24 8.61
CA GLU A 146 -8.75 -13.78 9.15
C GLU A 146 -8.92 -12.67 10.20
N LEU A 147 -9.91 -11.78 10.01
CA LEU A 147 -10.19 -10.64 10.88
C LEU A 147 -11.70 -10.51 11.14
N PRO A 148 -12.12 -10.02 12.33
CA PRO A 148 -13.52 -9.72 12.59
C PRO A 148 -14.01 -8.55 11.73
N ALA A 149 -15.30 -8.54 11.39
CA ALA A 149 -15.91 -7.50 10.56
C ALA A 149 -15.67 -6.08 11.11
N SER A 150 -15.70 -5.90 12.43
CA SER A 150 -15.43 -4.60 13.06
C SER A 150 -14.01 -4.07 12.80
N GLU A 151 -13.03 -4.96 12.70
CA GLU A 151 -11.64 -4.60 12.39
C GLU A 151 -11.49 -4.29 10.90
N ILE A 152 -12.10 -5.08 10.02
CA ILE A 152 -12.12 -4.80 8.57
C ILE A 152 -12.74 -3.43 8.28
N ASP A 153 -13.87 -3.13 8.92
CA ASP A 153 -14.55 -1.83 8.82
C ASP A 153 -13.66 -0.68 9.34
N ALA A 154 -12.95 -0.87 10.45
CA ALA A 154 -11.96 0.09 10.93
C ALA A 154 -10.80 0.29 9.93
N LEU A 155 -10.31 -0.77 9.29
CA LEU A 155 -9.25 -0.70 8.29
C LEU A 155 -9.73 0.02 7.02
N ASN A 156 -10.93 -0.27 6.53
CA ASN A 156 -11.54 0.41 5.39
C ASN A 156 -11.59 1.94 5.64
N ARG A 157 -12.03 2.35 6.83
CA ARG A 157 -12.02 3.77 7.24
C ARG A 157 -10.61 4.37 7.31
N ARG A 158 -9.65 3.64 7.89
CA ARG A 158 -8.28 4.13 8.04
C ARG A 158 -7.57 4.30 6.70
N TYR A 159 -7.71 3.35 5.76
CA TYR A 159 -7.16 3.50 4.41
C TYR A 159 -7.82 4.65 3.65
N ALA A 160 -9.15 4.78 3.75
CA ALA A 160 -9.87 5.92 3.17
C ALA A 160 -9.35 7.25 3.74
N ALA A 161 -9.15 7.34 5.05
CA ALA A 161 -8.59 8.52 5.70
C ALA A 161 -7.13 8.80 5.29
N ALA A 162 -6.29 7.77 5.22
CA ALA A 162 -4.88 7.88 4.82
C ALA A 162 -4.74 8.53 3.45
N LEU A 163 -5.60 8.12 2.52
CA LEU A 163 -5.54 8.50 1.11
C LEU A 163 -6.52 9.62 0.72
N ALA A 164 -7.32 10.13 1.66
CA ALA A 164 -8.31 11.18 1.43
C ALA A 164 -7.75 12.48 0.83
N ARG A 165 -6.45 12.75 1.01
CA ARG A 165 -5.76 13.93 0.46
C ARG A 165 -5.15 13.70 -0.91
N ALA A 166 -5.18 12.47 -1.41
CA ALA A 166 -4.66 12.07 -2.71
C ALA A 166 -5.80 11.67 -3.67
N LYS A 167 -7.02 12.21 -3.51
CA LYS A 167 -8.25 11.73 -4.20
C LYS A 167 -8.08 11.51 -5.71
N GLU A 168 -7.39 12.41 -6.39
CA GLU A 168 -7.15 12.32 -7.84
C GLU A 168 -6.25 11.15 -8.24
N LYS A 169 -5.55 10.53 -7.28
CA LYS A 169 -4.69 9.38 -7.50
C LYS A 169 -5.23 8.14 -6.78
N VAL A 170 -6.50 8.10 -6.39
CA VAL A 170 -7.08 6.97 -5.66
C VAL A 170 -8.16 6.29 -6.49
N LEU A 171 -8.06 4.97 -6.64
CA LEU A 171 -9.10 4.11 -7.18
C LEU A 171 -9.58 3.15 -6.09
N THR A 172 -10.79 3.35 -5.61
CA THR A 172 -11.43 2.45 -4.65
C THR A 172 -12.19 1.35 -5.39
N ILE A 173 -11.86 0.10 -5.11
CA ILE A 173 -12.52 -1.10 -5.67
C ILE A 173 -13.25 -1.79 -4.53
N ASP A 174 -14.55 -2.01 -4.71
CA ASP A 174 -15.36 -2.72 -3.73
C ASP A 174 -15.40 -4.19 -4.12
N THR A 175 -14.61 -5.03 -3.46
CA THR A 175 -14.47 -6.44 -3.86
C THR A 175 -15.66 -7.29 -3.42
N THR A 176 -16.65 -6.71 -2.73
CA THR A 176 -17.91 -7.38 -2.39
C THR A 176 -19.02 -7.10 -3.40
N ARG A 177 -18.92 -6.00 -4.15
CA ARG A 177 -19.89 -5.61 -5.18
C ARG A 177 -19.35 -5.77 -6.60
N ASP A 178 -18.09 -5.44 -6.82
CA ASP A 178 -17.46 -5.48 -8.13
C ASP A 178 -17.06 -6.92 -8.49
N SER A 179 -17.39 -7.34 -9.71
CA SER A 179 -16.79 -8.55 -10.28
C SER A 179 -15.30 -8.33 -10.62
N VAL A 180 -14.56 -9.42 -10.81
CA VAL A 180 -13.15 -9.34 -11.24
C VAL A 180 -13.02 -8.57 -12.56
N ASN A 181 -13.88 -8.85 -13.53
CA ASN A 181 -13.88 -8.20 -14.85
C ASN A 181 -14.21 -6.70 -14.73
N GLN A 182 -15.15 -6.32 -13.85
CA GLN A 182 -15.44 -4.91 -13.58
C GLN A 182 -14.24 -4.20 -12.94
N SER A 183 -13.59 -4.85 -11.98
CA SER A 183 -12.38 -4.34 -11.32
C SER A 183 -11.25 -4.14 -12.34
N GLN A 184 -11.01 -5.13 -13.20
CA GLN A 184 -10.06 -5.09 -14.31
C GLN A 184 -10.32 -3.90 -15.25
N ALA A 185 -11.57 -3.75 -15.72
CA ALA A 185 -11.94 -2.66 -16.64
C ALA A 185 -11.71 -1.27 -16.02
N ARG A 186 -12.03 -1.12 -14.72
CA ARG A 186 -11.80 0.14 -13.98
C ARG A 186 -10.31 0.44 -13.83
N ILE A 187 -9.49 -0.57 -13.53
CA ILE A 187 -8.03 -0.46 -13.46
C ILE A 187 -7.45 -0.06 -14.82
N ALA A 188 -7.84 -0.75 -15.89
CA ALA A 188 -7.39 -0.47 -17.25
C ALA A 188 -7.72 0.96 -17.68
N SER A 189 -8.97 1.39 -17.44
CA SER A 189 -9.42 2.75 -17.72
C SER A 189 -8.55 3.78 -16.97
N ARG A 190 -8.26 3.54 -15.69
CA ARG A 190 -7.47 4.47 -14.88
C ARG A 190 -6.00 4.53 -15.29
N ILE A 191 -5.39 3.38 -15.59
CA ILE A 191 -4.02 3.30 -16.12
C ILE A 191 -3.94 4.04 -17.47
N GLY A 192 -4.92 3.85 -18.35
CA GLY A 192 -5.02 4.53 -19.64
C GLY A 192 -5.07 6.05 -19.50
N GLN A 193 -5.94 6.56 -18.60
CA GLN A 193 -6.03 7.99 -18.30
C GLN A 193 -4.69 8.58 -17.83
N ILE A 194 -4.02 7.93 -16.87
CA ILE A 194 -2.73 8.38 -16.36
C ILE A 194 -1.67 8.38 -17.46
N THR A 195 -1.62 7.32 -18.28
CA THR A 195 -0.64 7.20 -19.36
C THR A 195 -0.86 8.26 -20.43
N SER A 196 -2.12 8.52 -20.82
CA SER A 196 -2.46 9.54 -21.81
C SER A 196 -2.09 10.96 -21.39
N CYS A 197 -2.21 11.29 -20.08
CA CYS A 197 -1.75 12.56 -19.53
C CYS A 197 -0.23 12.72 -19.60
N HIS A 198 0.54 11.62 -19.61
CA HIS A 198 2.00 11.67 -19.69
C HIS A 198 2.56 11.76 -21.12
N THR A 199 1.81 11.33 -22.13
CA THR A 199 2.22 11.37 -23.54
C THR A 199 1.76 12.64 -24.30
N GLY A 200 1.02 13.53 -23.64
CA GLY A 200 0.48 14.76 -24.24
C GLY A 200 1.41 15.99 -24.20
N LEU A 201 2.73 15.78 -24.11
CA LEU A 201 3.77 16.82 -24.17
C LEU A 201 4.67 16.60 -25.39
#